data_AF-A0A179BH98-F1
#
_entry.id   AF-A0A179BH98-F1
#
_cell.length_a   1.000
_cell.length_b   1.000
_cell.length_c   1.000
_cell.angle_alpha   90.00
_cell.angle_beta   90.00
_cell.angle_gamma   90.00
#
_symmetry.space_group_name_H-M   'P 1'
#
loop_
_entity.id
_entity.type
_entity.pdbx_description
1 polymer ?
#
loop_
_entity_poly.entity_id
_entity_poly.type
_entity_poly.pdbx_seq_one_letter_code
_entity_poly.pdbx_strand_id
1 'polypeptide(L)'
;MPREVVAGARGRTLIFYGRLLDLIVIALIFVMLLTLLGALAGLIYDFAVAVSTLRAAAAVQGFTHVHDLVESLGQGLVVDVLSTFVLIELFRTFTDYLEFHRLRLRVLAEVGIVFVLREMFIGLYAHRMDSPVLLAIAALLAVLVAARVAAVQFPPRHNGV
;
A
#
# COMPACT_ATOMS: atom_id res chain seq x y z
N MET A 1 41.58 -38.33 6.32
CA MET A 1 41.15 -37.09 6.99
C MET A 1 39.65 -36.89 6.78
N PRO A 2 38.87 -36.55 7.82
CA PRO A 2 37.45 -36.90 7.92
C PRO A 2 36.54 -35.87 7.25
N ARG A 3 35.53 -36.36 6.51
CA ARG A 3 34.54 -35.57 5.76
C ARG A 3 33.28 -35.19 6.57
N GLU A 4 33.30 -35.31 7.89
CA GLU A 4 32.09 -35.15 8.73
C GLU A 4 31.90 -33.74 9.31
N VAL A 5 32.92 -32.88 9.29
CA VAL A 5 32.88 -31.59 10.00
C VAL A 5 32.17 -30.47 9.21
N VAL A 6 32.05 -30.61 7.88
CA VAL A 6 31.53 -29.53 7.01
C VAL A 6 29.99 -29.42 7.05
N ALA A 7 29.28 -30.46 7.51
CA ALA A 7 27.83 -30.45 7.65
C ALA A 7 27.34 -29.55 8.82
N GLY A 8 28.12 -29.45 9.91
CA GLY A 8 27.72 -28.71 11.12
C GLY A 8 27.88 -27.18 11.06
N ALA A 9 28.68 -26.65 10.13
CA ALA A 9 28.87 -25.21 9.96
C ALA A 9 27.75 -24.58 9.10
N ARG A 10 27.35 -25.24 8.00
CA ARG A 10 26.29 -24.76 7.10
C ARG A 10 24.89 -24.85 7.73
N GLY A 11 24.65 -25.84 8.60
CA GLY A 11 23.40 -25.93 9.35
C GLY A 11 23.19 -24.76 10.32
N ARG A 12 24.24 -24.36 11.05
CA ARG A 12 24.16 -23.25 12.02
C ARG A 12 23.93 -21.90 11.36
N THR A 13 24.53 -21.64 10.20
CA THR A 13 24.28 -20.38 9.48
C THR A 13 22.85 -20.30 8.97
N LEU A 14 22.31 -21.37 8.37
CA LEU A 14 20.92 -21.41 7.91
C LEU A 14 19.89 -21.23 9.04
N ILE A 15 20.13 -21.83 10.21
CA ILE A 15 19.27 -21.64 11.39
C ILE A 15 19.32 -20.19 11.90
N PHE A 16 20.50 -19.57 11.88
CA PHE A 16 20.66 -18.16 12.25
C PHE A 16 19.93 -17.23 11.27
N TYR A 17 20.05 -17.47 9.96
CA TYR A 17 19.31 -16.72 8.93
C TYR A 17 17.79 -16.86 9.11
N GLY A 18 17.28 -18.06 9.36
CA GLY A 18 15.84 -18.27 9.61
C GLY A 18 15.35 -17.48 10.82
N ARG A 19 16.06 -17.56 11.94
CA ARG A 19 15.70 -16.84 13.17
C ARG A 19 15.75 -15.31 13.01
N LEU A 20 16.69 -14.79 12.23
CA LEU A 20 16.81 -13.36 11.95
C LEU A 20 15.69 -12.88 11.00
N LEU A 21 15.36 -13.69 9.98
CA LEU A 21 14.24 -13.44 9.08
C LEU A 21 12.91 -13.41 9.86
N ASP A 22 12.65 -14.40 10.70
CA ASP A 22 11.43 -14.46 11.51
C ASP A 22 11.30 -13.22 12.41
N LEU A 23 12.41 -12.77 13.03
CA LEU A 23 12.41 -11.56 13.83
C LEU A 23 12.10 -10.32 13.00
N ILE A 24 12.71 -10.18 11.81
CA ILE A 24 12.41 -9.07 10.88
C ILE A 24 10.94 -9.08 10.48
N VAL A 25 10.38 -10.26 10.16
CA VAL A 25 8.99 -10.41 9.76
C VAL A 25 8.05 -10.01 10.90
N ILE A 26 8.27 -10.52 12.11
CA ILE A 26 7.44 -10.18 13.27
C ILE A 26 7.50 -8.67 13.55
N ALA A 27 8.69 -8.07 13.49
CA ALA A 27 8.86 -6.64 13.66
C ALA A 27 8.14 -5.85 12.57
N LEU A 28 8.22 -6.29 11.30
CA LEU A 28 7.54 -5.65 10.17
C LEU A 28 6.02 -5.71 10.31
N ILE A 29 5.44 -6.88 10.59
CA ILE A 29 4.00 -7.03 10.83
C ILE A 29 3.55 -6.12 11.96
N PHE A 30 4.32 -6.06 13.06
CA PHE A 30 3.98 -5.23 14.21
C PHE A 30 3.96 -3.74 13.85
N VAL A 31 5.01 -3.25 13.17
CA VAL A 31 5.08 -1.85 12.70
C VAL A 31 3.92 -1.55 11.76
N MET A 32 3.64 -2.43 10.80
CA MET A 32 2.56 -2.24 9.83
C MET A 32 1.17 -2.23 10.47
N LEU A 33 0.93 -3.11 11.44
CA LEU A 33 -0.33 -3.13 12.18
C LEU A 33 -0.51 -1.84 12.97
N LEU A 34 0.56 -1.36 13.62
CA LEU A 34 0.54 -0.11 14.39
C LEU A 34 0.28 1.09 13.48
N THR A 35 0.96 1.19 12.32
CA THR A 35 0.72 2.28 11.36
C THR A 35 -0.68 2.22 10.76
N LEU A 36 -1.20 1.02 10.46
CA LEU A 36 -2.56 0.84 9.96
C LEU A 36 -3.61 1.28 11.00
N LEU A 37 -3.46 0.85 12.25
CA LEU A 37 -4.33 1.28 13.35
C LEU A 37 -4.24 2.79 13.57
N GLY A 38 -3.03 3.36 13.52
CA GLY A 38 -2.80 4.79 13.63
C GLY A 38 -3.48 5.58 12.52
N ALA A 39 -3.35 5.15 11.27
CA ALA A 39 -4.01 5.79 10.13
C ALA A 39 -5.54 5.71 10.23
N LEU A 40 -6.07 4.55 10.63
CA LEU A 40 -7.52 4.39 10.82
C LEU A 40 -8.06 5.26 11.96
N ALA A 41 -7.33 5.32 13.08
CA ALA A 41 -7.69 6.19 14.21
C ALA A 41 -7.60 7.67 13.84
N GLY A 42 -6.57 8.08 13.10
CA GLY A 42 -6.41 9.42 12.55
C GLY A 42 -7.60 9.79 11.65
N LEU A 43 -7.94 8.91 10.70
CA LEU A 43 -9.09 9.12 9.81
C LEU A 43 -10.42 9.30 10.58
N ILE A 44 -10.63 8.52 11.64
CA ILE A 44 -11.83 8.67 12.50
C ILE A 44 -11.80 10.01 13.24
N TYR A 45 -10.64 10.43 13.73
CA TYR A 45 -10.46 11.71 14.40
C TYR A 45 -10.73 12.88 13.44
N ASP A 46 -10.15 12.84 12.24
CA ASP A 46 -10.33 13.87 11.22
C ASP A 46 -11.79 13.99 10.80
N PHE A 47 -12.48 12.85 10.65
CA PHE A 47 -13.92 12.82 10.39
C PHE A 47 -14.74 13.43 11.55
N ALA A 48 -14.44 13.06 12.80
CA ALA A 48 -15.13 13.59 13.97
C ALA A 48 -14.95 15.11 14.11
N VAL A 49 -13.72 15.59 13.87
CA VAL A 49 -13.40 17.03 13.84
C VAL A 49 -14.19 17.72 12.74
N ALA A 50 -14.15 17.21 11.50
CA ALA A 50 -14.86 17.78 10.37
C ALA A 50 -16.37 17.91 10.62
N VAL A 51 -17.01 16.90 11.23
CA VAL A 51 -18.44 16.97 11.59
C VAL A 51 -18.70 18.02 12.66
N SER A 52 -17.84 18.09 13.69
CA SER A 52 -18.00 19.05 14.78
C SER A 52 -17.81 20.51 14.32
N THR A 53 -16.85 20.77 13.43
CA THR A 53 -16.59 22.09 12.85
C THR A 53 -17.74 22.52 11.94
N LEU A 54 -18.26 21.60 11.13
CA LEU A 54 -19.38 21.88 10.24
C LEU A 54 -20.66 22.21 11.02
N ARG A 55 -20.94 21.45 12.09
CA ARG A 55 -22.09 21.72 12.98
C ARG A 55 -21.97 23.09 13.66
N ALA A 56 -20.77 23.45 14.12
CA ALA A 56 -20.53 24.75 14.74
C ALA A 56 -20.67 25.90 13.73
N ALA A 57 -20.14 25.73 12.52
CA ALA A 57 -20.25 26.73 11.45
C ALA A 57 -21.71 26.96 11.02
N ALA A 58 -22.49 25.88 10.86
CA ALA A 58 -23.90 25.95 10.52
C ALA A 58 -24.75 26.69 11.58
N ALA A 59 -24.36 26.61 12.86
CA ALA A 59 -25.05 27.29 13.95
C ALA A 59 -24.77 28.80 14.01
N VAL A 60 -23.64 29.28 13.45
CA VAL A 60 -23.16 30.66 13.63
C VAL A 60 -23.28 31.50 12.35
N GLN A 61 -22.99 30.94 11.16
CA GLN A 61 -22.66 31.76 9.97
C GLN A 61 -23.63 31.65 8.78
N GLY A 62 -24.68 30.83 8.85
CA GLY A 62 -25.64 30.67 7.75
C GLY A 62 -25.06 29.96 6.51
N PHE A 63 -25.94 29.55 5.58
CA PHE A 63 -25.63 28.55 4.54
C PHE A 63 -24.59 28.93 3.48
N THR A 64 -24.26 30.21 3.29
CA THR A 64 -23.38 30.68 2.20
C THR A 64 -21.89 30.41 2.44
N HIS A 65 -21.41 30.50 3.69
CA HIS A 65 -20.02 30.18 4.03
C HIS A 65 -19.80 28.68 4.32
N VAL A 66 -20.87 27.93 4.54
CA VAL A 66 -20.82 26.48 4.79
C VAL A 66 -20.39 25.72 3.54
N HIS A 67 -20.74 26.20 2.33
CA HIS A 67 -20.40 25.50 1.09
C HIS A 67 -18.88 25.34 0.88
N ASP A 68 -18.12 26.43 1.02
CA ASP A 68 -16.65 26.46 0.87
C ASP A 68 -15.93 25.63 1.96
N LEU A 69 -16.51 25.63 3.17
CA LEU A 69 -16.05 24.76 4.27
C LEU A 69 -16.30 23.28 3.98
N VAL A 70 -17.48 22.92 3.45
CA VAL A 70 -17.79 21.53 3.06
C VAL A 70 -16.85 21.07 1.96
N GLU A 71 -16.56 21.92 0.97
CA GLU A 71 -15.66 21.57 -0.14
C GLU A 71 -14.24 21.30 0.37
N SER A 72 -13.67 22.21 1.17
CA SER A 72 -12.32 22.05 1.71
C SER A 72 -12.19 20.88 2.70
N LEU A 73 -13.13 20.72 3.63
CA LEU A 73 -13.14 19.60 4.58
C LEU A 73 -13.39 18.26 3.87
N GLY A 74 -14.33 18.24 2.92
CA GLY A 74 -14.62 17.07 2.09
C GLY A 74 -13.39 16.66 1.28
N GLN A 75 -12.66 17.64 0.74
CA GLN A 75 -11.43 17.37 0.02
C GLN A 75 -10.35 16.75 0.94
N GLY A 76 -10.11 17.31 2.12
CA GLY A 76 -9.18 16.71 3.09
C GLY A 76 -9.52 15.26 3.41
N LEU A 77 -10.78 15.01 3.78
CA LEU A 77 -11.26 13.68 4.16
C LEU A 77 -11.10 12.65 3.04
N VAL A 78 -11.39 13.01 1.79
CA VAL A 78 -11.25 12.07 0.67
C VAL A 78 -9.77 11.75 0.42
N VAL A 79 -8.85 12.72 0.53
CA VAL A 79 -7.40 12.43 0.49
C VAL A 79 -7.00 11.46 1.60
N ASP A 80 -7.49 11.67 2.82
CA ASP A 80 -7.15 10.86 4.00
C ASP A 80 -7.69 9.44 3.88
N VAL A 81 -8.93 9.27 3.38
CA VAL A 81 -9.52 7.97 3.08
C VAL A 81 -8.73 7.25 2.00
N LEU A 82 -8.43 7.92 0.89
CA LEU A 82 -7.68 7.33 -0.21
C LEU A 82 -6.28 6.90 0.24
N SER A 83 -5.62 7.71 1.08
CA SER A 83 -4.32 7.44 1.69
C SER A 83 -4.36 6.24 2.65
N THR A 84 -5.40 6.17 3.49
CA THR A 84 -5.60 5.01 4.39
C THR A 84 -5.84 3.73 3.60
N PHE A 85 -6.56 3.81 2.48
CA PHE A 85 -6.77 2.67 1.59
C PHE A 85 -5.46 2.21 0.91
N VAL A 86 -4.46 3.10 0.71
CA VAL A 86 -3.09 2.69 0.33
C VAL A 86 -2.51 1.76 1.39
N LEU A 87 -2.58 2.18 2.65
CA LEU A 87 -1.99 1.45 3.77
C LEU A 87 -2.64 0.06 3.93
N ILE A 88 -3.97 -0.02 3.80
CA ILE A 88 -4.72 -1.28 3.84
C ILE A 88 -4.25 -2.22 2.71
N GLU A 89 -4.09 -1.72 1.49
CA GLU A 89 -3.66 -2.52 0.34
C GLU A 89 -2.22 -3.02 0.51
N LEU A 90 -1.35 -2.14 1.02
CA LEU A 90 0.04 -2.48 1.35
C LEU A 90 0.05 -3.59 2.42
N PHE A 91 -0.75 -3.43 3.47
CA PHE A 91 -0.91 -4.45 4.53
C PHE A 91 -1.35 -5.80 3.99
N ARG A 92 -2.34 -5.81 3.10
CA ARG A 92 -2.78 -7.03 2.42
C ARG A 92 -1.66 -7.67 1.61
N THR A 93 -0.95 -6.89 0.80
CA THR A 93 0.15 -7.38 -0.05
C THR A 93 1.27 -8.01 0.77
N PHE A 94 1.66 -7.40 1.88
CA PHE A 94 2.67 -7.96 2.78
C PHE A 94 2.16 -9.21 3.49
N THR A 95 0.90 -9.23 3.95
CA THR A 95 0.31 -10.41 4.60
C THR A 95 0.24 -11.59 3.63
N ASP A 96 -0.21 -11.35 2.39
CA ASP A 96 -0.25 -12.35 1.32
C ASP A 96 1.16 -12.90 1.01
N TYR A 97 2.19 -12.04 1.02
CA TYR A 97 3.58 -12.49 0.87
C TYR A 97 4.01 -13.46 1.97
N LEU A 98 3.66 -13.15 3.22
CA LEU A 98 4.01 -13.97 4.38
C LEU A 98 3.24 -15.28 4.41
N GLU A 99 1.98 -15.30 3.96
CA GLU A 99 1.17 -16.53 3.92
C GLU A 99 1.68 -17.49 2.83
N PHE A 100 1.96 -16.99 1.63
CA PHE A 100 2.28 -17.86 0.49
C PHE A 100 3.78 -18.04 0.22
N HIS A 101 4.66 -17.29 0.91
CA HIS A 101 6.13 -17.31 0.77
C HIS A 101 6.64 -17.18 -0.69
N ARG A 102 5.78 -16.74 -1.62
CA ARG A 102 6.05 -16.67 -3.06
C ARG A 102 5.35 -15.47 -3.67
N LEU A 103 6.14 -14.52 -4.17
CA LEU A 103 5.64 -13.44 -5.03
C LEU A 103 5.46 -13.99 -6.44
N ARG A 104 4.22 -14.31 -6.82
CA ARG A 104 3.92 -14.55 -8.24
C ARG A 104 4.01 -13.21 -8.96
N LEU A 105 4.87 -13.10 -9.98
CA LEU A 105 5.00 -11.88 -10.82
C LEU A 105 3.65 -11.35 -11.32
N ARG A 106 2.71 -12.27 -11.59
CA ARG A 106 1.31 -11.96 -11.94
C ARG A 106 0.60 -11.14 -10.86
N VAL A 107 0.69 -11.57 -9.61
CA VAL A 107 0.04 -10.93 -8.46
C VAL A 107 0.72 -9.59 -8.18
N LEU A 108 2.05 -9.53 -8.29
CA LEU A 108 2.80 -8.29 -8.10
C LEU A 108 2.42 -7.22 -9.14
N ALA A 109 2.23 -7.61 -10.40
CA ALA A 109 1.77 -6.68 -11.44
C ALA A 109 0.34 -6.18 -11.17
N GLU A 110 -0.57 -7.05 -10.72
CA GLU A 110 -1.95 -6.67 -10.38
C GLU A 110 -1.99 -5.66 -9.23
N VAL A 111 -1.29 -5.97 -8.13
CA VAL A 111 -1.17 -5.08 -6.97
C VAL A 111 -0.47 -3.77 -7.36
N GLY A 112 0.60 -3.84 -8.16
CA GLY A 112 1.34 -2.67 -8.62
C GLY A 112 0.48 -1.71 -9.46
N ILE A 113 -0.37 -2.24 -10.35
CA ILE A 113 -1.32 -1.41 -11.13
C ILE A 113 -2.29 -0.69 -10.20
N VAL A 114 -2.91 -1.42 -9.26
CA VAL A 114 -3.86 -0.84 -8.29
C VAL A 114 -3.19 0.24 -7.43
N PHE A 115 -1.95 0.01 -7.01
CA PHE A 115 -1.18 0.97 -6.22
C PHE A 115 -0.89 2.27 -7.01
N VAL A 116 -0.44 2.16 -8.26
CA VAL A 116 -0.15 3.34 -9.09
C VAL A 116 -1.42 4.11 -9.43
N LEU A 117 -2.53 3.41 -9.76
CA LEU A 117 -3.82 4.06 -9.98
C LEU A 117 -4.29 4.83 -8.75
N ARG A 118 -4.08 4.26 -7.55
CA ARG A 118 -4.41 4.92 -6.29
C ARG A 118 -3.58 6.18 -6.06
N GLU A 119 -2.28 6.12 -6.25
CA GLU A 119 -1.40 7.28 -6.10
C GLU A 119 -1.81 8.40 -7.07
N MET A 120 -2.21 8.03 -8.29
CA MET A 120 -2.79 8.96 -9.26
C MET A 120 -4.07 9.61 -8.73
N PHE A 121 -4.99 8.83 -8.14
CA PHE A 121 -6.23 9.39 -7.57
C PHE A 121 -5.96 10.35 -6.41
N ILE A 122 -5.07 9.99 -5.48
CA ILE A 122 -4.68 10.86 -4.36
C ILE A 122 -4.08 12.15 -4.90
N GLY A 123 -3.12 12.05 -5.82
CA GLY A 123 -2.43 13.21 -6.37
C GLY A 123 -3.34 14.16 -7.15
N LEU A 124 -4.24 13.60 -7.97
CA LEU A 124 -5.24 14.38 -8.69
C LEU A 124 -6.20 15.08 -7.73
N TYR A 125 -6.68 14.37 -6.72
CA TYR A 125 -7.64 14.90 -5.77
C TYR A 125 -7.01 15.91 -4.80
N ALA A 126 -5.74 15.73 -4.44
CA ALA A 126 -4.97 16.70 -3.67
C ALA A 126 -4.54 17.93 -4.51
N HIS A 127 -4.79 17.95 -5.82
CA HIS A 127 -4.35 18.99 -6.75
C HIS A 127 -2.82 19.23 -6.73
N ARG A 128 -2.03 18.17 -6.49
CA ARG A 128 -0.56 18.24 -6.35
C ARG A 128 0.21 17.62 -7.52
N MET A 129 -0.47 17.34 -8.63
CA MET A 129 0.12 16.63 -9.77
C MET A 129 0.56 17.59 -10.86
N ASP A 130 1.87 17.81 -10.95
CA ASP A 130 2.48 18.50 -12.08
C ASP A 130 2.37 17.64 -13.36
N SER A 131 2.24 18.30 -14.51
CA SER A 131 2.21 17.66 -15.84
C SER A 131 3.28 16.58 -16.07
N PRO A 132 4.57 16.79 -15.75
CA PRO A 132 5.59 15.74 -15.89
C PRO A 132 5.36 14.52 -14.98
N VAL A 133 4.81 14.71 -13.79
CA VAL A 133 4.50 13.61 -12.86
C VAL A 133 3.36 12.76 -13.40
N LEU A 134 2.32 13.40 -13.94
CA LEU A 134 1.22 12.74 -14.63
C LEU A 134 1.70 11.88 -15.81
N LEU A 135 2.60 12.41 -16.64
CA LEU A 135 3.19 11.65 -17.75
C LEU A 135 4.03 10.47 -17.26
N ALA A 136 4.80 10.63 -16.18
CA ALA A 136 5.58 9.56 -15.59
C ALA A 136 4.69 8.44 -15.02
N ILE A 137 3.61 8.79 -14.30
CA ILE A 137 2.63 7.85 -13.77
C ILE A 137 1.91 7.11 -14.91
N ALA A 138 1.53 7.82 -15.98
CA ALA A 138 0.91 7.21 -17.16
C ALA A 138 1.86 6.23 -17.87
N ALA A 139 3.13 6.59 -18.03
CA ALA A 139 4.14 5.70 -18.61
C ALA A 139 4.36 4.46 -17.74
N LEU A 140 4.44 4.63 -16.41
CA LEU A 140 4.56 3.52 -15.47
C LEU A 140 3.35 2.57 -15.55
N LEU A 141 2.12 3.11 -15.59
CA LEU A 141 0.91 2.32 -15.77
C LEU A 141 0.93 1.54 -17.09
N ALA A 142 1.34 2.17 -18.19
CA ALA A 142 1.44 1.51 -19.48
C ALA A 142 2.40 0.32 -19.43
N VAL A 143 3.56 0.47 -18.79
CA VAL A 143 4.54 -0.62 -18.60
C VAL A 143 3.97 -1.74 -17.73
N LEU A 144 3.31 -1.41 -16.61
CA LEU A 144 2.73 -2.42 -15.71
C LEU A 144 1.61 -3.21 -16.38
N VAL A 145 0.73 -2.54 -17.13
CA VAL A 145 -0.34 -3.19 -17.90
C VAL A 145 0.25 -4.06 -19.01
N ALA A 146 1.25 -3.56 -19.75
CA ALA A 146 1.93 -4.35 -20.77
C ALA A 146 2.60 -5.61 -20.16
N ALA A 147 3.27 -5.48 -19.02
CA ALA A 147 3.85 -6.59 -18.29
C ALA A 147 2.77 -7.60 -17.83
N ARG A 148 1.63 -7.11 -17.33
CA ARG A 148 0.50 -7.96 -16.94
C ARG A 148 -0.04 -8.76 -18.12
N VAL A 149 -0.24 -8.10 -19.26
CA VAL A 149 -0.72 -8.71 -20.51
C VAL A 149 0.29 -9.76 -21.00
N ALA A 150 1.58 -9.44 -21.04
CA ALA A 150 2.63 -10.38 -21.41
C ALA A 150 2.65 -11.61 -20.48
N ALA A 151 2.50 -11.42 -19.17
CA ALA A 151 2.42 -12.52 -18.21
C ALA A 151 1.17 -13.40 -18.37
N VAL A 152 0.05 -12.88 -18.90
CA VAL A 152 -1.10 -13.71 -19.31
C VAL A 152 -0.77 -14.51 -20.56
N GLN A 153 -0.25 -13.83 -21.60
CA GLN A 153 -0.08 -14.42 -22.93
C GLN A 153 1.07 -15.44 -23.00
N PHE A 154 2.11 -15.27 -22.19
CA PHE A 154 3.27 -16.15 -22.12
C PHE A 154 3.37 -16.83 -20.75
N PRO A 155 2.45 -17.75 -20.41
CA PRO A 155 2.57 -18.51 -19.17
C PRO A 155 3.85 -19.38 -19.21
N PRO A 156 4.56 -19.55 -18.09
CA PRO A 156 5.75 -20.39 -18.05
C PRO A 156 5.41 -21.80 -18.55
N ARG A 157 6.13 -22.26 -19.58
CA ARG A 157 6.04 -23.66 -20.01
C ARG A 157 6.49 -24.54 -18.86
N HIS A 158 5.55 -25.24 -18.24
CA HIS A 158 5.85 -26.28 -17.27
C HIS A 158 6.39 -27.48 -18.06
N ASN A 159 7.70 -27.48 -18.32
CA ASN A 159 8.38 -28.64 -18.87
C ASN A 159 8.49 -29.67 -17.74
N GLY A 160 7.39 -30.39 -17.50
CA GLY A 160 7.38 -31.59 -16.68
C GLY A 160 8.11 -32.71 -17.42
N VAL A 161 9.28 -33.06 -16.90
CA VAL A 161 9.76 -34.44 -16.89
C VAL A 161 8.99 -35.22 -15.83
#